data_AF-A0A3A8LFR5-F1
#
_entry.id   AF-A0A3A8LFR5-F1
#
_cell.length_a   1.000
_cell.length_b   1.000
_cell.length_c   1.000
_cell.angle_alpha   90.00
_cell.angle_beta   90.00
_cell.angle_gamma   90.00
#
_symmetry.space_group_name_H-M   'P 1'
#
loop_
_entity.id
_entity.type
_entity.pdbx_description
1 polymer ?
#
loop_
_entity_poly.entity_id
_entity_poly.type
_entity_poly.pdbx_seq_one_letter_code
_entity_poly.pdbx_strand_id
1 'polypeptide(L)'
;MKTSESREQALEAFRAAVREDMARTCCRKARVAITLRHHIHPDGYELAFDFMRICAKETGGTLDARGVWLDGAKGELWLPRALSYARGSALPLGAAHPPHQETPMADAPKYTPPQHLLTNAELDMQAASGGEVDAAAALFLAYGHTTEGKSAATGAALPPYVECNVLVQAGWLAVARAARKMFAPAPQPKGASVAPPGQKPSVGRSVHYQRDAVTCAADITEVNPDGTVELLVKPPRFLPFTASNVPQADTEAPVAGHWNWMPRA
;
A
#
# COMPACT_ATOMS: atom_id res chain seq x y z
N MET A 1 -7.27 -41.05 14.99
CA MET A 1 -6.81 -41.14 13.58
C MET A 1 -7.75 -40.35 12.64
N LYS A 2 -7.99 -39.05 12.88
CA LYS A 2 -8.74 -38.15 11.96
C LYS A 2 -7.93 -36.93 11.51
N THR A 3 -6.63 -36.88 11.83
CA THR A 3 -5.77 -35.69 11.65
C THR A 3 -4.98 -35.68 10.35
N SER A 4 -4.67 -36.85 9.76
CA SER A 4 -3.88 -36.92 8.52
C SER A 4 -4.64 -36.42 7.30
N GLU A 5 -5.92 -36.77 7.20
CA GLU A 5 -6.79 -36.40 6.08
C GLU A 5 -7.06 -34.88 6.05
N SER A 6 -7.15 -34.25 7.22
CA SER A 6 -7.27 -32.79 7.34
C SER A 6 -5.99 -32.05 6.91
N ARG A 7 -4.81 -32.60 7.19
CA ARG A 7 -3.54 -31.98 6.81
C ARG A 7 -3.32 -32.02 5.30
N GLU A 8 -3.54 -33.16 4.66
CA GLU A 8 -3.31 -33.30 3.22
C GLU A 8 -4.28 -32.42 2.40
N GLN A 9 -5.54 -32.34 2.82
CA GLN A 9 -6.52 -31.42 2.24
C GLN A 9 -6.08 -29.95 2.36
N ALA A 10 -5.56 -29.54 3.52
CA ALA A 10 -5.04 -28.18 3.70
C ALA A 10 -3.85 -27.88 2.78
N LEU A 11 -2.92 -28.83 2.62
CA LEU A 11 -1.77 -28.69 1.72
C LEU A 11 -2.19 -28.62 0.24
N GLU A 12 -3.19 -29.40 -0.18
CA GLU A 12 -3.69 -29.36 -1.55
C GLU A 12 -4.46 -28.07 -1.85
N ALA A 13 -5.31 -27.63 -0.91
CA ALA A 13 -6.00 -26.34 -1.02
C ALA A 13 -5.00 -25.17 -1.14
N PHE A 14 -3.96 -25.17 -0.32
CA PHE A 14 -2.90 -24.16 -0.40
C PHE A 14 -2.16 -24.19 -1.74
N ARG A 15 -1.82 -25.38 -2.24
CA ARG A 15 -1.17 -25.55 -3.55
C ARG A 15 -2.02 -25.01 -4.69
N ALA A 16 -3.33 -25.25 -4.67
CA ALA A 16 -4.26 -24.69 -5.65
C ALA A 16 -4.26 -23.15 -5.62
N ALA A 17 -4.34 -22.55 -4.42
CA ALA A 17 -4.29 -21.10 -4.25
C ALA A 17 -2.98 -20.47 -4.78
N VAL A 18 -1.84 -21.09 -4.49
CA VAL A 18 -0.52 -20.63 -5.01
C VAL A 18 -0.50 -20.67 -6.54
N ARG A 19 -1.00 -21.74 -7.15
CA ARG A 19 -1.04 -21.87 -8.62
C ARG A 19 -1.95 -20.83 -9.27
N GLU A 20 -3.08 -20.55 -8.64
CA GLU A 20 -4.01 -19.52 -9.09
C GLU A 20 -3.35 -18.12 -9.08
N ASP A 21 -2.67 -17.74 -7.99
CA ASP A 21 -1.96 -16.46 -7.91
C ASP A 21 -0.80 -16.36 -8.92
N MET A 22 -0.11 -17.48 -9.16
CA MET A 22 0.96 -17.58 -10.16
C MET A 22 0.45 -17.36 -11.60
N ALA A 23 -0.79 -17.77 -11.89
CA ALA A 23 -1.41 -17.59 -13.20
C ALA A 23 -1.87 -16.14 -13.45
N ARG A 24 -2.21 -15.40 -12.39
CA ARG A 24 -2.83 -14.07 -12.49
C ARG A 24 -1.85 -12.92 -12.75
N THR A 25 -0.54 -13.06 -12.47
CA THR A 25 0.36 -11.90 -12.39
C THR A 25 1.77 -12.12 -12.96
N CYS A 26 2.42 -11.02 -13.36
CA CYS A 26 3.85 -11.01 -13.72
C CYS A 26 4.77 -11.02 -12.49
N CYS A 27 4.33 -10.50 -11.33
CA CYS A 27 5.09 -10.43 -10.07
C CYS A 27 4.84 -11.65 -9.16
N ARG A 28 5.09 -12.84 -9.73
CA ARG A 28 4.78 -14.18 -9.18
C ARG A 28 5.14 -14.37 -7.70
N LYS A 29 6.38 -14.07 -7.29
CA LYS A 29 6.87 -14.36 -5.94
C LYS A 29 6.23 -13.49 -4.84
N ALA A 30 6.07 -12.19 -5.10
CA ALA A 30 5.50 -11.27 -4.12
C ALA A 30 4.03 -11.61 -3.81
N ARG A 31 3.27 -12.02 -4.83
CA ARG A 31 1.88 -12.43 -4.64
C ARG A 31 1.77 -13.73 -3.83
N VAL A 32 2.60 -14.73 -4.17
CA VAL A 32 2.67 -16.00 -3.42
C VAL A 32 3.07 -15.78 -1.95
N ALA A 33 3.94 -14.81 -1.66
CA ALA A 33 4.28 -14.44 -0.28
C ALA A 33 3.08 -13.90 0.52
N ILE A 34 2.21 -13.11 -0.10
CA ILE A 34 0.96 -12.64 0.53
C ILE A 34 0.03 -13.82 0.84
N THR A 35 -0.11 -14.75 -0.10
CA THR A 35 -0.95 -15.95 0.06
C THR A 35 -0.42 -16.88 1.15
N LEU A 36 0.90 -17.03 1.23
CA LEU A 36 1.57 -17.72 2.34
C LEU A 36 1.20 -17.09 3.69
N ARG A 37 1.30 -15.76 3.82
CA ARG A 37 0.96 -15.04 5.06
C ARG A 37 -0.48 -15.29 5.50
N HIS A 38 -1.45 -15.24 4.58
CA HIS A 38 -2.86 -15.44 4.91
C HIS A 38 -3.19 -16.87 5.36
N HIS A 39 -2.43 -17.87 4.93
CA HIS A 39 -2.65 -19.26 5.37
C HIS A 39 -1.92 -19.60 6.67
N ILE A 40 -0.83 -18.90 6.99
CA ILE A 40 -0.09 -19.10 8.24
C ILE A 40 -0.77 -18.33 9.38
N HIS A 41 -1.22 -17.10 9.15
CA HIS A 41 -1.81 -16.28 10.20
C HIS A 41 -3.34 -16.35 10.16
N PRO A 42 -4.04 -16.55 11.30
CA PRO A 42 -3.50 -16.57 12.65
C PRO A 42 -3.04 -17.95 13.16
N ASP A 43 -3.43 -19.07 12.54
CA ASP A 43 -3.34 -20.38 13.22
C ASP A 43 -2.51 -21.45 12.49
N GLY A 44 -2.11 -21.26 11.23
CA GLY A 44 -1.43 -22.26 10.41
C GLY A 44 0.07 -22.45 10.66
N TYR A 45 0.56 -22.17 11.88
CA TYR A 45 2.01 -22.21 12.18
C TYR A 45 2.60 -23.61 12.07
N GLU A 46 1.84 -24.65 12.40
CA GLU A 46 2.28 -26.05 12.29
C GLU A 46 2.48 -26.50 10.84
N LEU A 47 1.81 -25.86 9.88
CA LEU A 47 1.96 -26.14 8.45
C LEU A 47 2.87 -25.15 7.73
N ALA A 48 3.37 -24.11 8.41
CA ALA A 48 4.12 -23.02 7.80
C ALA A 48 5.30 -23.49 6.93
N PHE A 49 6.06 -24.49 7.39
CA PHE A 49 7.19 -25.04 6.64
C PHE A 49 6.76 -25.91 5.45
N ASP A 50 5.62 -26.59 5.53
CA ASP A 50 5.06 -27.31 4.40
C ASP A 50 4.57 -26.33 3.32
N PHE A 51 3.91 -25.25 3.74
CA PHE A 51 3.50 -24.15 2.85
C PHE A 51 4.70 -23.48 2.19
N MET A 52 5.77 -23.16 2.94
CA MET A 52 7.02 -22.63 2.37
C MET A 52 7.63 -23.55 1.32
N ARG A 53 7.64 -24.88 1.55
CA ARG A 53 8.13 -25.85 0.57
C ARG A 53 7.28 -25.84 -0.70
N ILE A 54 5.97 -25.71 -0.58
CA ILE A 54 5.06 -25.56 -1.73
C ILE A 54 5.38 -24.27 -2.50
N CYS A 55 5.50 -23.14 -1.81
CA CYS A 55 5.85 -21.86 -2.44
C CYS A 55 7.20 -21.92 -3.17
N ALA A 56 8.25 -22.46 -2.53
CA ALA A 56 9.57 -22.59 -3.14
C ALA A 56 9.51 -23.46 -4.41
N LYS A 57 8.81 -24.60 -4.36
CA LYS A 57 8.64 -25.50 -5.51
C LYS A 57 7.89 -24.83 -6.66
N GLU A 58 6.75 -24.20 -6.40
CA GLU A 58 5.90 -23.62 -7.45
C GLU A 58 6.52 -22.33 -8.04
N THR A 59 7.34 -21.60 -7.26
CA THR A 59 7.99 -20.34 -7.70
C THR A 59 9.42 -20.51 -8.23
N GLY A 60 10.01 -21.70 -8.12
CA GLY A 60 11.44 -21.93 -8.39
C GLY A 60 12.36 -21.22 -7.38
N GLY A 61 11.87 -20.95 -6.17
CA GLY A 61 12.64 -20.37 -5.08
C GLY A 61 13.48 -21.40 -4.33
N THR A 62 14.49 -20.92 -3.59
CA THR A 62 15.33 -21.77 -2.74
C THR A 62 14.89 -21.71 -1.29
N LEU A 63 15.04 -22.82 -0.58
CA LEU A 63 14.90 -22.90 0.87
C LEU A 63 16.28 -22.77 1.51
N ASP A 64 16.38 -22.11 2.66
CA ASP A 64 17.60 -22.12 3.47
C ASP A 64 17.78 -23.46 4.23
N ALA A 65 18.87 -23.58 4.99
CA ALA A 65 19.18 -24.78 5.77
C ALA A 65 18.13 -25.12 6.86
N ARG A 66 17.25 -24.17 7.20
CA ARG A 66 16.15 -24.34 8.16
C ARG A 66 14.84 -24.69 7.46
N GLY A 67 14.82 -24.77 6.13
CA GLY A 67 13.61 -24.97 5.33
C GLY A 67 12.80 -23.70 5.10
N VAL A 68 13.40 -22.51 5.29
CA VAL A 68 12.71 -21.23 5.12
C VAL A 68 12.80 -20.74 3.68
N TRP A 69 11.64 -20.43 3.07
CA TRP A 69 11.59 -19.78 1.77
C TRP A 69 11.85 -18.27 1.93
N LEU A 70 13.04 -17.82 1.53
CA LEU A 70 13.54 -16.46 1.82
C LEU A 70 12.64 -15.35 1.26
N ASP A 71 12.11 -15.53 0.05
CA ASP A 71 11.23 -14.54 -0.59
C ASP A 71 9.93 -14.34 0.20
N GLY A 72 9.37 -15.41 0.78
CA GLY A 72 8.14 -15.37 1.56
C GLY A 72 8.33 -15.06 3.04
N ALA A 73 9.56 -15.11 3.56
CA ALA A 73 9.87 -14.85 4.96
C ALA A 73 10.39 -13.42 5.22
N LYS A 74 10.65 -12.66 4.15
CA LYS A 74 11.24 -11.33 4.24
C LYS A 74 10.28 -10.34 4.89
N GLY A 75 10.61 -9.91 6.11
CA GLY A 75 9.82 -8.94 6.87
C GLY A 75 8.60 -9.53 7.59
N GLU A 76 8.51 -10.86 7.67
CA GLU A 76 7.35 -11.52 8.27
C GLU A 76 7.47 -11.67 9.78
N LEU A 77 6.47 -11.16 10.51
CA LEU A 77 6.41 -11.24 11.98
C LEU A 77 6.03 -12.63 12.50
N TRP A 78 5.45 -13.49 11.65
CA TRP A 78 5.02 -14.84 12.02
C TRP A 78 6.18 -15.87 12.05
N LEU A 79 7.31 -15.57 11.41
CA LEU A 79 8.42 -16.52 11.25
C LEU A 79 9.04 -17.00 12.57
N PRO A 80 9.33 -16.13 13.56
CA PRO A 80 9.86 -16.57 14.85
C PRO A 80 8.96 -17.61 15.54
N ARG A 81 7.63 -17.44 15.43
CA ARG A 81 6.64 -18.36 15.99
C ARG A 81 6.59 -19.67 15.21
N ALA A 82 6.58 -19.65 13.88
CA ALA A 82 6.69 -20.88 13.09
C ALA A 82 7.96 -21.69 13.44
N LEU A 83 9.09 -21.01 13.64
CA LEU A 83 10.35 -21.64 14.06
C LEU A 83 10.27 -22.29 15.45
N SER A 84 9.52 -21.72 16.40
CA SER A 84 9.34 -22.35 17.72
C SER A 84 8.56 -23.66 17.60
N TYR A 85 7.50 -23.70 16.80
CA TYR A 85 6.73 -24.92 16.52
C TYR A 85 7.60 -26.01 15.88
N ALA A 86 8.41 -25.65 14.86
CA ALA A 86 9.26 -26.60 14.15
C ALA A 86 10.34 -27.25 15.03
N ARG A 87 10.80 -26.57 16.08
CA ARG A 87 11.81 -27.10 17.02
C ARG A 87 11.25 -28.08 18.04
N GLY A 88 9.96 -28.39 17.99
CA GLY A 88 9.30 -29.19 19.03
C GLY A 88 9.23 -28.48 20.38
N SER A 89 9.60 -27.19 20.44
CA SER A 89 9.25 -26.31 21.55
C SER A 89 7.77 -25.99 21.40
N ALA A 90 6.93 -26.95 21.79
CA ALA A 90 5.55 -26.67 22.12
C ALA A 90 5.58 -25.65 23.26
N LEU A 91 5.59 -24.36 22.92
CA LEU A 91 5.08 -23.36 23.82
C LEU A 91 3.69 -23.88 24.23
N PRO A 92 3.43 -24.05 25.54
CA PRO A 92 2.26 -24.77 26.01
C PRO A 92 1.02 -24.24 25.29
N LEU A 93 0.30 -25.14 24.61
CA LEU A 93 -0.89 -24.88 23.79
C LEU A 93 -2.09 -24.32 24.59
N GLY A 94 -1.86 -23.94 25.85
CA GLY A 94 -2.78 -23.30 26.78
C GLY A 94 -2.30 -21.93 27.29
N ALA A 95 -1.13 -21.44 26.87
CA ALA A 95 -0.95 -20.01 26.78
C ALA A 95 -1.70 -19.57 25.51
N ALA A 96 -3.04 -19.51 25.62
CA ALA A 96 -3.74 -18.38 25.03
C ALA A 96 -2.83 -17.17 25.30
N HIS A 97 -2.61 -16.29 24.32
CA HIS A 97 -2.24 -14.96 24.76
C HIS A 97 -3.25 -14.62 25.86
N PRO A 98 -2.83 -14.40 27.13
CA PRO A 98 -3.73 -13.75 28.07
C PRO A 98 -4.22 -12.55 27.27
N PRO A 99 -5.54 -12.42 27.01
CA PRO A 99 -6.10 -11.60 25.93
C PRO A 99 -5.45 -10.25 26.01
N HIS A 100 -4.41 -9.97 25.19
CA HIS A 100 -3.24 -9.16 25.57
C HIS A 100 -3.55 -8.51 26.91
N GLN A 101 -3.36 -9.23 28.03
CA GLN A 101 -3.53 -8.55 29.31
C GLN A 101 -2.39 -7.56 29.21
N GLU A 102 -2.74 -6.35 28.77
CA GLU A 102 -2.22 -5.11 29.27
C GLU A 102 -2.12 -5.40 30.75
N THR A 103 -1.00 -6.01 31.16
CA THR A 103 -0.44 -5.70 32.44
C THR A 103 -0.32 -4.21 32.26
N PRO A 104 -1.22 -3.41 32.87
CA PRO A 104 -1.16 -1.98 32.65
C PRO A 104 0.30 -1.68 32.96
N MET A 105 1.03 -1.19 31.97
CA MET A 105 2.39 -0.70 32.19
C MET A 105 2.25 0.61 32.97
N ALA A 106 1.55 0.54 34.10
CA ALA A 106 1.23 1.64 34.99
C ALA A 106 2.52 2.30 35.47
N ASP A 107 3.63 1.56 35.41
CA ASP A 107 4.97 2.02 35.78
C ASP A 107 5.97 2.02 34.62
N ALA A 108 5.55 1.92 33.35
CA ALA A 108 6.46 2.31 32.27
C ALA A 108 6.81 3.79 32.46
N PRO A 109 8.10 4.16 32.55
CA PRO A 109 8.46 5.56 32.61
C PRO A 109 7.83 6.26 31.41
N LYS A 110 7.00 7.27 31.67
CA LYS A 110 6.40 8.11 30.62
C LYS A 110 7.54 8.66 29.78
N TYR A 111 7.64 8.17 28.55
CA TYR A 111 8.63 8.65 27.62
C TYR A 111 8.45 10.15 27.44
N THR A 112 9.47 10.91 27.81
CA THR A 112 9.54 12.35 27.56
C THR A 112 10.51 12.56 26.40
N PRO A 113 10.02 12.93 25.21
CA PRO A 113 10.89 13.12 24.07
C PRO A 113 11.92 14.23 24.33
N PRO A 114 13.18 14.06 23.89
CA PRO A 114 14.18 15.12 23.96
C PRO A 114 13.70 16.43 23.32
N GLN A 115 13.99 17.57 23.97
CA GLN A 115 13.51 18.88 23.53
C GLN A 115 13.85 19.22 22.07
N HIS A 116 15.05 18.85 21.62
CA HIS A 116 15.47 19.11 20.24
C HIS A 116 14.60 18.40 19.19
N LEU A 117 14.00 17.25 19.51
CA LEU A 117 13.06 16.58 18.60
C LEU A 117 11.75 17.34 18.49
N LEU A 118 11.24 17.87 19.61
CA LEU A 118 10.03 18.69 19.62
C LEU A 118 10.25 19.96 18.79
N THR A 119 11.37 20.66 19.02
CA THR A 119 11.73 21.87 18.26
C THR A 119 11.86 21.59 16.76
N ASN A 120 12.49 20.48 16.36
CA ASN A 120 12.60 20.13 14.94
C ASN A 120 11.23 19.80 14.32
N ALA A 121 10.37 19.07 15.05
CA ALA A 121 9.03 18.75 14.58
C ALA A 121 8.16 20.01 14.42
N GLU A 122 8.27 20.97 15.34
CA GLU A 122 7.59 22.27 15.23
C GLU A 122 8.07 23.06 14.01
N LEU A 123 9.39 23.11 13.78
CA LEU A 123 9.97 23.76 12.60
C LEU A 123 9.52 23.08 11.29
N ASP A 124 9.49 21.75 11.26
CA ASP A 124 9.04 20.98 10.09
C ASP A 124 7.57 21.24 9.77
N MET A 125 6.72 21.31 10.80
CA MET A 125 5.29 21.59 10.66
C MET A 125 5.04 23.05 10.25
N GLN A 126 5.81 24.01 10.77
CA GLN A 126 5.72 25.42 10.36
C GLN A 126 6.16 25.64 8.91
N ALA A 127 7.15 24.87 8.44
CA ALA A 127 7.63 24.94 7.06
C ALA A 127 6.75 24.16 6.06
N ALA A 128 5.80 23.35 6.53
CA ALA A 128 4.95 22.55 5.69
C ALA A 128 3.90 23.40 4.96
N SER A 129 3.69 23.12 3.67
CA SER A 129 2.55 23.68 2.94
C SER A 129 1.24 23.01 3.39
N GLY A 130 0.10 23.72 3.22
CA GLY A 130 -1.22 23.16 3.56
C GLY A 130 -1.49 21.80 2.89
N GLY A 131 -1.13 21.67 1.61
CA GLY A 131 -1.29 20.40 0.88
C GLY A 131 -0.42 19.25 1.40
N GLU A 132 0.76 19.53 1.98
CA GLU A 132 1.57 18.50 2.64
C GLU A 132 0.94 18.05 3.96
N VAL A 133 0.37 18.99 4.72
CA VAL A 133 -0.34 18.70 5.98
C VAL A 133 -1.59 17.87 5.71
N ASP A 134 -2.36 18.22 4.67
CA ASP A 134 -3.54 17.46 4.25
C ASP A 134 -3.17 16.04 3.80
N ALA A 135 -2.08 15.89 3.03
CA ALA A 135 -1.57 14.58 2.64
C ALA A 135 -1.14 13.73 3.84
N ALA A 136 -0.49 14.34 4.84
CA ALA A 136 -0.12 13.67 6.08
C ALA A 136 -1.36 13.20 6.86
N ALA A 137 -2.38 14.05 6.98
CA ALA A 137 -3.64 13.71 7.64
C ALA A 137 -4.37 12.55 6.92
N ALA A 138 -4.39 12.57 5.59
CA ALA A 138 -4.99 11.50 4.79
C ALA A 138 -4.28 10.16 4.98
N LEU A 139 -2.95 10.15 5.03
CA LEU A 139 -2.17 8.94 5.29
C LEU A 139 -2.35 8.42 6.72
N PHE A 140 -2.42 9.31 7.72
CA PHE A 140 -2.74 8.96 9.10
C PHE A 140 -4.11 8.29 9.20
N LEU A 141 -5.13 8.86 8.55
CA LEU A 141 -6.48 8.31 8.52
C LEU A 141 -6.52 6.93 7.83
N ALA A 142 -5.84 6.79 6.69
CA ALA A 142 -5.73 5.51 5.98
C ALA A 142 -5.09 4.43 6.86
N TYR A 143 -4.03 4.77 7.60
CA TYR A 143 -3.43 3.88 8.59
C TYR A 143 -4.42 3.52 9.69
N GLY A 144 -5.13 4.50 10.25
CA GLY A 144 -6.18 4.27 11.24
C GLY A 144 -7.24 3.29 10.76
N HIS A 145 -7.69 3.37 9.50
CA HIS A 145 -8.62 2.39 8.94
C HIS A 145 -8.06 0.96 8.92
N THR A 146 -6.77 0.78 8.63
CA THR A 146 -6.14 -0.55 8.62
C THR A 146 -5.95 -1.15 10.01
N THR A 147 -5.99 -0.33 11.05
CA THR A 147 -5.79 -0.75 12.44
C THR A 147 -7.05 -0.58 13.29
N GLU A 148 -8.23 -0.47 12.65
CA GLU A 148 -9.52 -0.26 13.33
C GLU A 148 -9.51 0.95 14.29
N GLY A 149 -8.80 2.00 13.91
CA GLY A 149 -8.64 3.23 14.67
C GLY A 149 -7.68 3.11 15.85
N LYS A 150 -6.84 2.07 15.92
CA LYS A 150 -5.91 1.82 17.04
C LYS A 150 -4.45 1.94 16.62
N SER A 151 -3.59 2.29 17.56
CA SER A 151 -2.14 2.23 17.37
C SER A 151 -1.70 0.77 17.28
N ALA A 152 -1.02 0.38 16.20
CA ALA A 152 -0.43 -0.96 16.10
C ALA A 152 0.64 -1.22 17.17
N ALA A 153 1.26 -0.16 17.71
CA ALA A 153 2.32 -0.29 18.72
C ALA A 153 1.78 -0.44 20.14
N THR A 154 0.66 0.22 20.45
CA THR A 154 0.15 0.33 21.84
C THR A 154 -1.27 -0.20 22.02
N GLY A 155 -2.00 -0.51 20.94
CA GLY A 155 -3.42 -0.89 20.99
C GLY A 155 -4.39 0.26 21.31
N ALA A 156 -3.87 1.40 21.78
CA ALA A 156 -4.67 2.56 22.16
C ALA A 156 -5.40 3.18 20.96
N ALA A 157 -6.60 3.71 21.18
CA ALA A 157 -7.34 4.47 20.17
C ALA A 157 -6.52 5.67 19.69
N LEU A 158 -6.49 5.88 18.38
CA LEU A 158 -5.84 7.01 17.75
C LEU A 158 -6.76 8.23 17.81
N PRO A 159 -6.31 9.37 18.37
CA PRO A 159 -7.08 10.60 18.29
C PRO A 159 -7.10 11.13 16.84
N PRO A 160 -7.99 12.08 16.52
CA PRO A 160 -7.92 12.83 15.27
C PRO A 160 -6.52 13.41 15.02
N TYR A 161 -6.12 13.51 13.75
CA TYR A 161 -4.77 13.94 13.38
C TYR A 161 -4.38 15.30 13.99
N VAL A 162 -5.30 16.27 14.00
CA VAL A 162 -5.08 17.61 14.57
C VAL A 162 -4.93 17.62 16.10
N GLU A 163 -5.40 16.58 16.77
CA GLU A 163 -5.27 16.40 18.22
C GLU A 163 -4.02 15.58 18.60
N CYS A 164 -3.33 15.00 17.62
CA CYS A 164 -2.07 14.32 17.85
C CYS A 164 -0.98 15.31 18.28
N ASN A 165 0.00 14.84 19.07
CA ASN A 165 1.16 15.67 19.40
C ASN A 165 2.00 15.99 18.15
N VAL A 166 2.80 17.06 18.23
CA VAL A 166 3.58 17.58 17.10
C VAL A 166 4.56 16.55 16.51
N LEU A 167 5.10 15.62 17.32
CA LEU A 167 6.00 14.57 16.82
C LEU A 167 5.26 13.58 15.93
N VAL A 168 4.04 13.21 16.30
CA VAL A 168 3.19 12.33 15.49
C VAL A 168 2.84 13.03 14.18
N GLN A 169 2.43 14.30 14.24
CA GLN A 169 2.11 15.09 13.04
C GLN A 169 3.34 15.20 12.11
N ALA A 170 4.49 15.61 12.64
CA ALA A 170 5.73 15.71 11.87
C ALA A 170 6.20 14.35 11.32
N GLY A 171 6.00 13.27 12.07
CA GLY A 171 6.28 11.91 11.60
C GLY A 171 5.46 11.53 10.37
N TRP A 172 4.17 11.81 10.37
CA TRP A 172 3.30 11.57 9.22
C TRP A 172 3.57 12.52 8.06
N LEU A 173 3.95 13.76 8.34
CA LEU A 173 4.47 14.69 7.32
C LEU A 173 5.71 14.12 6.62
N ALA A 174 6.64 13.55 7.37
CA ALA A 174 7.82 12.90 6.79
C ALA A 174 7.43 11.69 5.91
N VAL A 175 6.44 10.89 6.33
CA VAL A 175 5.88 9.79 5.52
C VAL A 175 5.25 10.33 4.23
N ALA A 176 4.47 11.40 4.30
CA ALA A 176 3.84 12.02 3.12
C ALA A 176 4.90 12.51 2.11
N ARG A 177 5.94 13.19 2.59
CA ARG A 177 7.09 13.63 1.78
C ARG A 177 7.82 12.44 1.15
N ALA A 178 8.07 11.37 1.91
CA ALA A 178 8.73 10.17 1.42
C ALA A 178 7.88 9.45 0.36
N ALA A 179 6.58 9.29 0.58
CA ALA A 179 5.64 8.71 -0.37
C ALA A 179 5.63 9.53 -1.67
N ARG A 180 5.52 10.86 -1.58
CA ARG A 180 5.60 11.75 -2.74
C ARG A 180 6.89 11.55 -3.52
N LYS A 181 8.03 11.35 -2.86
CA LYS A 181 9.32 11.10 -3.52
C LYS A 181 9.39 9.72 -4.19
N MET A 182 8.82 8.68 -3.57
CA MET A 182 8.79 7.32 -4.12
C MET A 182 7.86 7.20 -5.33
N PHE A 183 6.76 7.93 -5.30
CA PHE A 183 5.76 7.95 -6.37
C PHE A 183 5.88 9.18 -7.26
N ALA A 184 6.95 9.98 -7.09
CA ALA A 184 7.25 11.07 -8.00
C ALA A 184 7.48 10.44 -9.39
N PRO A 185 6.80 10.94 -10.43
CA PRO A 185 7.07 10.46 -11.78
C PRO A 185 8.57 10.63 -12.08
N ALA A 186 9.18 9.60 -12.67
CA ALA A 186 10.56 9.70 -13.12
C ALA A 186 10.72 10.96 -14.00
N PRO A 187 11.85 11.68 -13.92
CA PRO A 187 12.09 12.81 -14.81
C PRO A 187 11.96 12.31 -16.25
N GLN A 188 10.89 12.74 -16.93
CA GLN A 188 10.63 12.27 -18.27
C GLN A 188 11.79 12.73 -19.18
N PRO A 189 12.28 11.87 -20.08
CA PRO A 189 13.23 12.31 -21.09
C PRO A 189 12.61 13.49 -21.84
N LYS A 190 13.39 14.55 -22.07
CA LYS A 190 13.03 15.65 -22.99
C LYS A 190 12.84 15.05 -24.38
N GLY A 191 11.64 14.53 -24.63
CA GLY A 191 11.25 13.79 -25.83
C GLY A 191 10.28 14.61 -26.65
N ALA A 192 10.60 14.72 -27.93
CA ALA A 192 9.93 15.43 -29.01
C ALA A 192 8.38 15.42 -29.02
N SER A 193 7.85 16.43 -29.72
CA SER A 193 6.44 16.61 -30.07
C SER A 193 5.76 15.32 -30.57
N VAL A 194 4.65 14.96 -29.91
CA VAL A 194 3.74 13.88 -30.33
C VAL A 194 2.30 14.40 -30.41
N ALA A 195 2.11 15.61 -30.93
CA ALA A 195 0.89 15.86 -31.67
C ALA A 195 1.12 15.30 -33.09
N PRO A 196 0.25 14.43 -33.63
CA PRO A 196 0.18 14.30 -35.08
C PRO A 196 0.03 15.72 -35.65
N PRO A 197 0.88 16.14 -36.61
CA PRO A 197 0.82 17.49 -37.15
C PRO A 197 -0.61 17.81 -37.60
N GLY A 198 -1.22 18.85 -37.01
CA GLY A 198 -2.52 19.39 -37.43
C GLY A 198 -3.76 19.05 -36.59
N GLN A 199 -3.67 18.36 -35.45
CA GLN A 199 -4.84 18.15 -34.59
C GLN A 199 -5.02 19.28 -33.56
N LYS A 200 -6.17 19.99 -33.62
CA LYS A 200 -6.58 21.00 -32.63
C LYS A 200 -7.42 20.38 -31.51
N PRO A 201 -7.34 20.89 -30.27
CA PRO A 201 -8.29 20.57 -29.20
C PRO A 201 -9.72 20.91 -29.64
N SER A 202 -10.69 20.09 -29.22
CA SER A 202 -12.11 20.31 -29.51
C SER A 202 -12.97 19.76 -28.37
N VAL A 203 -14.03 20.49 -28.02
CA VAL A 203 -15.02 20.05 -27.03
C VAL A 203 -15.60 18.67 -27.37
N GLY A 204 -15.80 17.83 -26.35
CA GLY A 204 -16.29 16.46 -26.45
C GLY A 204 -15.21 15.43 -26.80
N ARG A 205 -13.96 15.84 -26.98
CA ARG A 205 -12.88 14.92 -27.34
C ARG A 205 -12.28 14.26 -26.09
N SER A 206 -12.20 12.93 -26.11
CA SER A 206 -11.49 12.17 -25.09
C SER A 206 -9.98 12.20 -25.29
N VAL A 207 -9.26 12.46 -24.20
CA VAL A 207 -7.81 12.49 -24.10
C VAL A 207 -7.35 11.61 -22.94
N HIS A 208 -6.15 11.06 -23.02
CA HIS A 208 -5.44 10.65 -21.81
C HIS A 208 -4.80 11.89 -21.20
N TYR A 209 -5.17 12.18 -19.96
CA TYR A 209 -4.67 13.29 -19.17
C TYR A 209 -3.84 12.74 -18.01
N GLN A 210 -2.56 13.13 -17.94
CA GLN A 210 -1.71 12.75 -16.82
C GLN A 210 -1.81 13.80 -15.70
N ARG A 211 -2.44 13.43 -14.59
CA ARG A 211 -2.43 14.19 -13.33
C ARG A 211 -1.46 13.52 -12.36
N ASP A 212 -0.39 14.23 -12.01
CA ASP A 212 0.70 13.70 -11.18
C ASP A 212 1.27 12.37 -11.75
N ALA A 213 1.11 11.27 -11.01
CA ALA A 213 1.56 9.93 -11.38
C ALA A 213 0.48 9.07 -12.05
N VAL A 214 -0.74 9.60 -12.22
CA VAL A 214 -1.89 8.83 -12.73
C VAL A 214 -2.27 9.33 -14.12
N THR A 215 -2.31 8.40 -15.08
CA THR A 215 -2.94 8.65 -16.37
C THR A 215 -4.43 8.37 -16.26
N CYS A 216 -5.23 9.41 -16.42
CA CYS A 216 -6.69 9.33 -16.45
C CYS A 216 -7.18 9.48 -17.89
N ALA A 217 -8.40 9.00 -18.16
CA ALA A 217 -9.14 9.46 -19.33
C ALA A 217 -9.88 10.74 -18.95
N ALA A 218 -9.93 11.73 -19.82
CA ALA A 218 -10.67 12.96 -19.61
C ALA A 218 -11.38 13.38 -20.90
N ASP A 219 -12.51 14.08 -20.79
CA ASP A 219 -13.16 14.72 -21.93
C ASP A 219 -12.92 16.23 -21.88
N ILE A 220 -12.60 16.83 -23.03
CA ILE A 220 -12.50 18.29 -23.15
C ILE A 220 -13.90 18.88 -23.06
N THR A 221 -14.16 19.73 -22.08
CA THR A 221 -15.45 20.42 -21.91
C THR A 221 -15.44 21.81 -22.51
N GLU A 222 -14.28 22.47 -22.54
CA GLU A 222 -14.10 23.82 -23.11
C GLU A 222 -12.72 23.96 -23.74
N VAL A 223 -12.61 24.81 -24.77
CA VAL A 223 -11.32 25.22 -25.37
C VAL A 223 -11.27 26.75 -25.32
N ASN A 224 -10.33 27.27 -24.54
CA ASN A 224 -10.21 28.69 -24.29
C ASN A 224 -9.51 29.42 -25.46
N PRO A 225 -9.68 30.76 -25.57
CA PRO A 225 -9.02 31.56 -26.61
C PRO A 225 -7.49 31.50 -26.58
N ASP A 226 -6.89 31.23 -25.42
CA ASP A 226 -5.45 31.09 -25.23
C ASP A 226 -4.91 29.68 -25.56
N GLY A 227 -5.79 28.75 -25.95
CA GLY A 227 -5.45 27.37 -26.31
C GLY A 227 -5.42 26.40 -25.13
N THR A 228 -5.72 26.85 -23.90
CA THR A 228 -5.96 25.96 -22.76
C THR A 228 -7.31 25.26 -22.89
N VAL A 229 -7.51 24.18 -22.14
CA VAL A 229 -8.77 23.44 -22.17
C VAL A 229 -9.25 23.12 -20.77
N GLU A 230 -10.57 23.07 -20.61
CA GLU A 230 -11.19 22.50 -19.42
C GLU A 230 -11.42 21.01 -19.62
N LEU A 231 -11.21 20.25 -18.56
CA LEU A 231 -11.27 18.80 -18.58
C LEU A 231 -12.26 18.25 -17.56
N LEU A 232 -13.02 17.26 -18.01
CA LEU A 232 -13.81 16.39 -17.17
C LEU A 232 -13.09 15.05 -17.00
N VAL A 233 -12.42 14.86 -15.85
CA VAL A 233 -11.55 13.70 -15.62
C VAL A 233 -12.36 12.50 -15.14
N LYS A 234 -12.31 11.41 -15.90
CA LYS A 234 -12.98 10.16 -15.58
C LYS A 234 -12.18 9.42 -14.51
N PRO A 235 -12.84 8.81 -13.51
CA PRO A 235 -12.17 7.98 -12.53
C PRO A 235 -11.51 6.76 -13.19
N PRO A 236 -10.49 6.16 -12.57
CA PRO A 236 -9.87 4.95 -13.06
C PRO A 236 -10.90 3.81 -13.26
N ARG A 237 -10.64 2.91 -14.21
CA ARG A 237 -11.56 1.82 -14.63
C ARG A 237 -12.08 0.94 -13.47
N PHE A 238 -11.39 0.91 -12.35
CA PHE A 238 -11.77 0.13 -11.16
C PHE A 238 -12.81 0.84 -10.27
N LEU A 239 -13.21 2.07 -10.57
CA LEU A 239 -14.32 2.77 -9.91
C LEU A 239 -15.52 2.88 -10.87
N PRO A 240 -16.76 2.65 -10.39
CA PRO A 240 -17.97 2.81 -11.21
C PRO A 240 -18.10 4.26 -11.67
N PHE A 241 -18.39 4.53 -12.93
CA PHE A 241 -18.54 5.90 -13.45
C PHE A 241 -19.87 6.51 -12.97
N THR A 242 -19.81 7.55 -12.14
CA THR A 242 -20.98 8.33 -11.70
C THR A 242 -20.70 9.82 -11.84
N ALA A 243 -21.69 10.67 -12.13
CA ALA A 243 -21.46 12.11 -12.23
C ALA A 243 -20.82 12.72 -10.95
N SER A 244 -21.04 12.09 -9.80
CA SER A 244 -20.49 12.48 -8.50
C SER A 244 -19.00 12.16 -8.28
N ASN A 245 -18.37 11.32 -9.10
CA ASN A 245 -16.96 10.92 -8.92
C ASN A 245 -16.03 11.33 -10.06
N VAL A 246 -16.51 12.27 -10.86
CA VAL A 246 -15.80 12.87 -11.98
C VAL A 246 -15.39 14.28 -11.56
N PRO A 247 -14.10 14.52 -11.23
CA PRO A 247 -13.64 15.87 -10.95
C PRO A 247 -13.41 16.65 -12.24
N GLN A 248 -13.82 17.91 -12.25
CA GLN A 248 -13.25 18.89 -13.18
C GLN A 248 -11.77 19.06 -12.82
N ALA A 249 -10.88 18.90 -13.79
CA ALA A 249 -9.48 19.26 -13.59
C ALA A 249 -9.29 20.74 -13.87
N ASP A 250 -8.24 21.30 -13.27
CA ASP A 250 -7.84 22.67 -13.53
C ASP A 250 -7.62 22.90 -15.03
N THR A 251 -7.90 24.12 -15.47
CA THR A 251 -7.67 24.54 -16.84
C THR A 251 -6.18 24.53 -17.14
N GLU A 252 -5.76 23.68 -18.07
CA GLU A 252 -4.36 23.50 -18.40
C GLU A 252 -4.10 23.63 -19.91
N ALA A 253 -2.92 24.13 -20.25
CA ALA A 253 -2.42 24.10 -21.62
C ALA A 253 -2.05 22.66 -22.00
N PRO A 254 -2.43 22.14 -23.18
CA PRO A 254 -1.99 20.83 -23.61
C PRO A 254 -0.45 20.75 -23.72
N VAL A 255 0.18 19.96 -22.85
CA VAL A 255 1.63 19.77 -22.83
C VAL A 255 2.02 18.48 -23.56
N ALA A 256 3.07 18.53 -24.37
CA ALA A 256 3.58 17.34 -25.06
C ALA A 256 3.97 16.23 -24.07
N GLY A 257 3.59 14.98 -24.36
CA GLY A 257 3.87 13.81 -23.51
C GLY A 257 2.91 13.63 -22.32
N HIS A 258 2.18 14.67 -21.93
CA HIS A 258 1.14 14.62 -20.88
C HIS A 258 -0.25 14.30 -21.43
N TRP A 259 -0.43 14.43 -22.75
CA TRP A 259 -1.72 14.33 -23.46
C TRP A 259 -1.61 13.33 -24.62
N ASN A 260 -2.23 12.16 -24.49
CA ASN A 260 -2.36 11.22 -25.61
C ASN A 260 -3.77 11.28 -26.18
N TRP A 261 -3.89 11.71 -27.44
CA TRP A 261 -5.15 11.78 -28.16
C TRP A 261 -5.60 10.36 -28.53
N MET A 262 -6.79 9.95 -28.11
CA MET A 262 -7.35 8.69 -28.61
C MET A 262 -7.59 8.81 -30.13
N PRO A 263 -7.27 7.78 -30.93
CA PRO A 263 -7.65 7.74 -32.34
C PRO A 263 -9.17 7.87 -32.49
N ARG A 264 -9.65 8.56 -33.53
CA ARG A 264 -11.06 8.44 -33.91
C ARG A 264 -11.25 7.03 -34.48
N ALA A 265 -12.26 6.31 -33.97
CA ALA A 265 -12.80 5.14 -34.64
C ALA A 265 -13.56 5.59 -35.90
#